data_AF-A0A846ND22-F1
#
_entry.id   AF-A0A846ND22-F1
#
_cell.length_a   1.000
_cell.length_b   1.000
_cell.length_c   1.000
_cell.angle_alpha   90.00
_cell.angle_beta   90.00
_cell.angle_gamma   90.00
#
_symmetry.space_group_name_H-M   'P 1'
#
loop_
_entity.id
_entity.type
_entity.pdbx_description
1 polymer ?
#
loop_
_entity_poly.entity_id
_entity_poly.type
_entity_poly.pdbx_seq_one_letter_code
_entity_poly.pdbx_strand_id
1 'polypeptide(L)' 'KAAIAACLSREADLYLLDEPSAYLDIEERLSMARTIRRIIESLNVSALVVEHDVVAQDFIADRLMIFTGDPV' A
#
# COMPACT_ATOMS: atom_id res chain seq x y z
N LYS A 1 6.38 -3.64 8.78
CA LYS A 1 7.39 -4.35 7.91
C LYS A 1 7.14 -5.86 7.80
N ALA A 2 7.33 -6.66 8.85
CA ALA A 2 7.18 -8.13 8.77
C ALA A 2 5.78 -8.57 8.30
N ALA A 3 4.71 -7.93 8.79
CA ALA A 3 3.34 -8.19 8.36
C ALA A 3 3.11 -7.92 6.86
N ILE A 4 3.70 -6.82 6.33
CA ILE A 4 3.61 -6.48 4.90
C ILE A 4 4.30 -7.57 4.08
N ALA A 5 5.51 -7.97 4.47
CA ALA A 5 6.24 -9.04 3.79
C ALA A 5 5.47 -10.38 3.84
N ALA A 6 4.90 -10.73 4.99
CA ALA A 6 4.09 -11.94 5.15
C ALA A 6 2.78 -11.90 4.35
N CYS A 7 2.19 -10.71 4.18
CA CYS A 7 1.02 -10.51 3.31
C CYS A 7 1.40 -10.75 1.86
N LEU A 8 2.42 -10.02 1.36
CA LEU A 8 2.88 -10.08 -0.02
C LEU A 8 3.52 -11.42 -0.42
N SER A 9 3.95 -12.24 0.55
CA SER A 9 4.47 -13.59 0.26
C SER A 9 3.40 -14.63 -0.05
N ARG A 10 2.13 -14.32 0.20
CA ARG A 10 1.01 -15.23 -0.07
C ARG A 10 0.50 -14.97 -1.47
N GLU A 11 0.21 -16.02 -2.23
CA GLU A 11 -0.48 -15.90 -3.51
C GLU A 11 -1.93 -15.44 -3.28
N ALA A 12 -2.33 -14.37 -3.95
CA ALA A 12 -3.67 -13.79 -3.87
C ALA A 12 -4.01 -13.02 -5.14
N ASP A 13 -5.29 -13.04 -5.54
CA ASP A 13 -5.78 -12.24 -6.68
C ASP A 13 -5.93 -10.75 -6.32
N LEU A 14 -6.10 -10.45 -5.02
CA LEU A 14 -6.28 -9.12 -4.47
C LEU A 14 -5.61 -8.99 -3.10
N TYR A 15 -4.79 -7.94 -2.94
CA TYR A 15 -4.21 -7.56 -1.66
C TYR A 15 -4.96 -6.38 -1.04
N LEU A 16 -5.23 -6.47 0.25
CA LEU A 16 -5.80 -5.39 1.05
C LEU A 16 -4.76 -4.95 2.07
N LEU A 17 -4.36 -3.68 2.02
CA LEU A 17 -3.34 -3.10 2.87
C LEU A 17 -3.93 -1.89 3.58
N ASP A 18 -4.09 -2.00 4.90
CA ASP A 18 -4.61 -0.92 5.73
C ASP A 18 -3.45 -0.23 6.44
N GLU A 19 -3.20 1.02 6.08
CA GLU A 19 -2.15 1.89 6.63
C GLU A 19 -0.75 1.22 6.72
N PRO A 20 -0.23 0.61 5.63
CA PRO A 20 1.07 -0.08 5.67
C PRO A 20 2.26 0.84 5.98
N SER A 21 2.12 2.16 5.82
CA SER A 21 3.11 3.17 6.22
C SER A 21 3.21 3.38 7.73
N ALA A 22 2.26 2.85 8.52
CA ALA A 22 2.21 3.06 9.96
C ALA A 22 3.53 2.66 10.65
N TYR A 23 3.99 3.56 11.53
CA TYR A 23 5.23 3.40 12.31
C TYR A 23 6.52 3.30 11.48
N LEU A 24 6.49 3.66 10.19
CA LEU A 24 7.68 3.76 9.35
C LEU A 24 8.22 5.20 9.32
N ASP A 25 9.53 5.34 9.23
CA ASP A 25 10.17 6.60 8.89
C ASP A 25 10.00 6.95 7.39
N ILE A 26 10.40 8.16 7.01
CA ILE A 26 10.18 8.68 5.65
C ILE A 26 10.85 7.81 4.57
N GLU A 27 12.08 7.35 4.79
CA GLU A 27 12.80 6.53 3.81
C GLU A 27 12.16 5.14 3.69
N GLU A 28 11.74 4.58 4.82
CA GLU A 28 11.09 3.29 4.91
C GLU A 28 9.72 3.29 4.24
N ARG A 29 8.95 4.37 4.36
CA ARG A 29 7.67 4.55 3.64
C ARG A 29 7.86 4.52 2.14
N LEU A 30 8.83 5.27 1.62
CA LEU A 30 9.09 5.29 0.17
C LEU A 30 9.58 3.93 -0.34
N SER A 31 10.43 3.26 0.45
CA SER A 31 10.92 1.91 0.13
C SER A 31 9.80 0.88 0.14
N MET A 32 8.92 0.95 1.14
CA MET A 32 7.73 0.11 1.29
C MET A 32 6.77 0.31 0.10
N ALA A 33 6.45 1.57 -0.23
CA ALA A 33 5.58 1.93 -1.35
C ALA A 33 6.07 1.35 -2.68
N ARG A 34 7.35 1.56 -3.00
CA ARG A 34 7.97 1.01 -4.23
C ARG A 34 7.98 -0.52 -4.24
N THR A 35 8.20 -1.13 -3.08
CA THR A 35 8.21 -2.59 -2.96
C THR A 35 6.84 -3.18 -3.20
N ILE A 36 5.78 -2.60 -2.62
CA ILE A 36 4.39 -3.01 -2.86
C ILE A 36 4.08 -2.91 -4.35
N ARG A 37 4.26 -1.73 -4.95
CA ARG A 37 3.99 -1.51 -6.37
C ARG A 37 4.67 -2.54 -7.27
N ARG A 38 5.98 -2.74 -7.08
CA ARG A 38 6.76 -3.69 -7.86
C ARG A 38 6.24 -5.12 -7.74
N ILE A 39 5.84 -5.55 -6.54
CA ILE A 39 5.33 -6.92 -6.32
C ILE A 39 3.99 -7.09 -7.04
N ILE A 40 3.06 -6.16 -6.85
CA ILE A 40 1.74 -6.18 -7.48
C ILE A 40 1.85 -6.20 -9.01
N GLU A 41 2.71 -5.36 -9.59
CA GLU A 41 3.01 -5.35 -11.03
C GLU A 41 3.64 -6.68 -11.48
N SER A 42 4.60 -7.23 -10.72
CA SER A 42 5.31 -8.47 -11.10
C SER A 42 4.42 -9.72 -11.07
N LEU A 43 3.43 -9.74 -10.18
CA LEU A 43 2.47 -10.83 -10.05
C LEU A 43 1.25 -10.64 -10.97
N ASN A 44 1.10 -9.45 -11.57
CA ASN A 44 -0.07 -9.07 -12.38
C ASN A 44 -1.40 -9.25 -11.62
N VAL A 45 -1.42 -8.80 -10.38
CA VAL A 45 -2.55 -8.86 -9.43
C VAL A 45 -3.00 -7.45 -9.05
N SER A 46 -4.08 -7.32 -8.30
CA SER A 46 -4.57 -6.02 -7.83
C SER A 46 -4.28 -5.78 -6.35
N ALA A 47 -4.18 -4.51 -5.95
CA ALA A 47 -4.14 -4.11 -4.54
C ALA A 47 -5.08 -2.94 -4.26
N LEU A 48 -5.73 -2.96 -3.11
CA LEU A 48 -6.40 -1.81 -2.51
C LEU A 48 -5.61 -1.41 -1.27
N VAL A 49 -5.13 -0.18 -1.27
CA VAL A 49 -4.31 0.37 -0.19
C VAL A 49 -5.03 1.56 0.43
N VAL A 50 -5.23 1.51 1.74
CA VAL A 50 -5.74 2.62 2.54
C VAL A 50 -4.54 3.34 3.14
N GLU A 51 -4.40 4.63 2.86
CA GLU A 51 -3.29 5.45 3.33
C GLU A 51 -3.78 6.87 3.61
N HIS A 52 -3.12 7.55 4.55
CA HIS A 52 -3.32 8.98 4.82
C HIS A 52 -2.12 9.83 4.34
N ASP A 53 -1.01 9.20 3.95
CA ASP A 53 0.19 9.88 3.44
C ASP A 53 0.10 10.07 1.92
N VAL A 54 -0.05 11.32 1.48
CA VAL A 54 -0.19 11.69 0.06
C VAL A 54 1.05 11.32 -0.76
N VAL A 55 2.24 11.36 -0.16
CA VAL A 55 3.47 10.97 -0.87
C VAL A 55 3.46 9.47 -1.11
N ALA A 56 3.14 8.67 -0.09
CA ALA A 56 3.02 7.22 -0.27
C ALA A 56 1.97 6.85 -1.32
N GLN A 57 0.82 7.54 -1.33
CA GLN A 57 -0.23 7.37 -2.33
C GLN A 57 0.29 7.59 -3.77
N ASP A 58 1.05 8.66 -4.01
CA ASP A 58 1.62 8.98 -5.33
C ASP A 58 2.59 7.89 -5.84
N PHE A 59 3.36 7.26 -4.94
CA PHE A 59 4.29 6.20 -5.31
C PHE A 59 3.61 4.85 -5.58
N ILE A 60 2.49 4.54 -4.91
CA ILE A 60 1.83 3.22 -4.98
C ILE A 60 0.70 3.19 -6.01
N ALA A 61 -0.09 4.25 -6.12
CA ALA A 61 -1.41 4.19 -6.73
C ALA A 61 -1.39 4.42 -8.25
N ASP A 62 -2.11 3.58 -8.99
CA ASP A 62 -2.51 3.87 -10.37
C ASP A 62 -3.76 4.75 -10.44
N ARG A 63 -4.61 4.65 -9.41
CA ARG A 63 -5.87 5.40 -9.26
C ARG A 63 -6.14 5.69 -7.80
N LEU A 64 -6.80 6.82 -7.53
CA LEU A 64 -7.19 7.22 -6.18
C LEU A 64 -8.71 7.16 -6.02
N MET A 65 -9.15 6.68 -4.85
CA MET A 65 -10.53 6.75 -4.39
C MET A 65 -10.56 7.64 -3.14
N ILE A 66 -11.12 8.84 -3.27
CA ILE A 66 -11.18 9.81 -2.16
C ILE A 66 -12.48 9.62 -1.39
N PHE A 67 -12.36 9.39 -0.09
CA PHE A 67 -13.47 9.34 0.84
C PHE A 67 -13.67 10.71 1.49
N THR A 68 -14.90 11.20 1.52
CA THR A 68 -15.30 12.43 2.21
C THR A 68 -16.46 12.14 3.16
N GLY A 69 -16.58 12.92 4.22
CA GLY A 69 -17.65 12.77 5.21
C GLY A 69 -17.25 13.31 6.57
N ASP A 70 -18.21 13.32 7.48
CA ASP A 70 -17.98 13.64 8.89
C ASP A 70 -17.72 12.34 9.65
N PRO A 71 -16.58 12.21 10.37
CA PRO A 71 -16.33 11.06 11.23
C PRO A 71 -17.42 10.95 12.30
N VAL A 72 -17.80 9.72 12.64
CA VAL A 72 -18.79 9.42 13.70
C VAL A 72 -18.18 9.55 15.08
#